data_AF-A0A8J2YJH5-F1
#
_entry.id   AF-A0A8J2YJH5-F1
#
_cell.length_a   1.000
_cell.length_b   1.000
_cell.length_c   1.000
_cell.angle_alpha   90.00
_cell.angle_beta   90.00
_cell.angle_gamma   90.00
#
_symmetry.space_group_name_H-M   'P 1'
#
loop_
_entity.id
_entity.type
_entity.pdbx_description
1 polymer ?
#
loop_
_entity_poly.entity_id
_entity_poly.type
_entity_poly.pdbx_seq_one_letter_code
_entity_poly.pdbx_strand_id
1 'polypeptide(L)'
;MRILTSVSAVIVGMGFGLAGAKADMCDVPAGQLTSQQLAQIAEEGCTKLDPTSNPTTSSIFSGRSATSSTPGTGTPGTAAGGLNVGVAGGAGANTGGVNVGVGSSAVSTNSGGVNAGIASGAASSNTGGINAGLSSGAASSNSSGLNVGLGSGAAGENTGGINADIGGEGAGSNNSEGINAGVGGEGGIGASVDSDGISADVGDVGVGLGSDGLSVGGSGDDQNEGGSSN
;
A
#
# COMPACT_ATOMS: atom_id res chain seq x y z
N MET A 1 -5.45 -60.73 -57.63
CA MET A 1 -5.62 -59.79 -56.50
C MET A 1 -7.11 -59.71 -56.22
N ARG A 2 -7.66 -60.48 -55.27
CA ARG A 2 -7.78 -60.16 -53.83
C ARG A 2 -8.22 -58.70 -53.60
N ILE A 3 -9.24 -58.32 -52.82
CA ILE A 3 -10.45 -58.93 -52.23
C ILE A 3 -11.06 -57.78 -51.37
N LEU A 4 -12.40 -57.66 -51.36
CA LEU A 4 -13.27 -57.00 -50.34
C LEU A 4 -13.19 -55.46 -50.18
N THR A 5 -14.23 -54.67 -50.54
CA THR A 5 -15.55 -54.41 -49.92
C THR A 5 -15.54 -53.51 -48.67
N SER A 6 -16.54 -52.61 -48.63
CA SER A 6 -17.22 -52.10 -47.42
C SER A 6 -16.59 -50.86 -46.76
N VAL A 7 -17.29 -49.89 -46.16
CA VAL A 7 -18.72 -49.59 -45.95
C VAL A 7 -18.74 -48.11 -45.50
N SER A 8 -19.73 -47.32 -45.92
CA SER A 8 -20.01 -46.00 -45.36
C SER A 8 -20.43 -46.10 -43.89
N ALA A 9 -19.95 -45.21 -43.03
CA ALA A 9 -20.60 -44.89 -41.78
C ALA A 9 -20.45 -43.40 -41.46
N VAL A 10 -21.46 -42.62 -41.87
CA VAL A 10 -21.81 -41.35 -41.25
C VAL A 10 -22.36 -41.71 -39.86
N ILE A 11 -21.64 -41.32 -38.80
CA ILE A 11 -22.18 -41.37 -37.45
C ILE A 11 -22.80 -39.99 -37.16
N VAL A 12 -24.09 -39.90 -37.44
CA VAL A 12 -25.01 -39.06 -36.67
C VAL A 12 -25.45 -39.92 -35.48
N GLY A 13 -25.03 -39.54 -34.28
CA GLY A 13 -25.46 -40.14 -33.01
C GLY A 13 -25.07 -39.17 -31.92
N MET A 14 -25.98 -38.27 -31.53
CA MET A 14 -26.84 -38.44 -30.35
C MET A 14 -26.03 -38.55 -29.06
N GLY A 15 -26.29 -37.58 -28.18
CA GLY A 15 -25.61 -37.43 -26.91
C GLY A 15 -25.50 -38.72 -26.12
N PHE A 16 -24.26 -39.05 -25.78
CA PHE A 16 -24.00 -39.80 -24.57
C PHE A 16 -23.77 -38.79 -23.46
N GLY A 17 -24.80 -38.62 -22.65
CA GLY A 17 -24.66 -38.08 -21.32
C GLY A 17 -23.71 -38.98 -20.53
N LEU A 18 -22.46 -38.55 -20.41
CA LEU A 18 -21.71 -38.81 -19.19
C LEU A 18 -22.18 -37.78 -18.18
N ALA A 19 -23.25 -38.13 -17.48
CA ALA A 19 -23.46 -37.72 -16.10
C ALA A 19 -22.33 -38.31 -15.26
N GLY A 20 -21.12 -37.78 -15.46
CA GLY A 20 -19.97 -37.96 -14.60
C GLY A 20 -19.83 -36.67 -13.83
N ALA A 21 -19.95 -36.75 -12.51
CA ALA A 21 -19.83 -35.63 -11.59
C ALA A 21 -18.74 -34.66 -12.05
N LYS A 22 -19.12 -33.41 -12.35
CA LYS A 22 -18.17 -32.32 -12.51
C LYS A 22 -17.54 -32.08 -11.14
N ALA A 23 -16.45 -32.78 -10.85
CA ALA A 23 -15.50 -32.29 -9.88
C ALA A 23 -15.00 -30.96 -10.44
N ASP A 24 -15.29 -29.87 -9.74
CA ASP A 24 -14.80 -28.54 -10.05
C ASP A 24 -13.29 -28.65 -10.32
N MET A 25 -12.83 -28.28 -11.52
CA MET A 25 -11.41 -28.28 -11.90
C MET A 25 -10.54 -27.46 -10.92
N CYS A 26 -11.18 -26.63 -10.10
CA CYS A 26 -10.60 -25.78 -9.07
C CYS A 26 -10.37 -26.49 -7.73
N ASP A 27 -10.85 -27.73 -7.54
CA ASP A 27 -10.59 -28.55 -6.34
C ASP A 27 -9.48 -29.61 -6.58
N VAL A 28 -8.90 -29.66 -7.78
CA VAL A 28 -7.82 -30.60 -8.11
C VAL A 28 -6.46 -29.98 -7.71
N PRO A 29 -5.63 -30.67 -6.90
CA PRO A 29 -4.30 -30.17 -6.53
C PRO A 29 -3.45 -29.86 -7.78
N ALA A 30 -2.75 -28.72 -7.77
CA ALA A 30 -2.00 -28.21 -8.93
C ALA A 30 -1.00 -29.21 -9.54
N GLY A 31 -0.51 -30.19 -8.76
CA GLY A 31 0.36 -31.26 -9.23
C GLY A 31 -0.29 -32.29 -10.16
N GLN A 32 -1.61 -32.24 -10.37
CA GLN A 32 -2.34 -33.11 -11.31
C GLN A 32 -2.92 -32.36 -12.52
N LEU A 33 -2.65 -31.06 -12.64
CA LEU A 33 -3.10 -30.26 -13.77
C LEU A 33 -2.04 -30.24 -14.86
N THR A 34 -2.47 -30.34 -16.12
CA THR A 34 -1.56 -30.17 -17.26
C THR A 34 -1.19 -28.70 -17.43
N SER A 35 -0.03 -28.42 -18.04
CA SER A 35 0.47 -27.05 -18.23
C SER A 35 -0.50 -26.14 -19.01
N GLN A 36 -1.31 -26.72 -19.90
CA GLN A 36 -2.34 -26.00 -20.65
C GLN A 36 -3.53 -25.61 -19.77
N GLN A 37 -3.94 -26.48 -18.84
CA GLN A 37 -5.03 -26.19 -17.90
C GLN A 37 -4.61 -25.16 -16.85
N LEU A 38 -3.33 -25.17 -16.45
CA LEU A 38 -2.79 -24.19 -15.51
C LEU A 38 -2.70 -22.79 -16.15
N ALA A 39 -2.33 -22.71 -17.43
CA ALA A 39 -2.34 -21.45 -18.19
C ALA A 39 -3.77 -20.88 -18.34
N GLN A 40 -4.76 -21.74 -18.60
CA GLN A 40 -6.16 -21.32 -18.72
C GLN A 40 -6.72 -20.78 -17.39
N ILE A 41 -6.38 -21.39 -16.26
CA ILE A 41 -6.78 -20.90 -14.93
C ILE A 41 -6.09 -19.56 -14.60
N ALA A 42 -4.84 -19.37 -15.05
CA ALA A 42 -4.10 -18.14 -14.84
C ALA A 42 -4.64 -16.96 -15.67
N GLU A 43 -5.19 -17.21 -16.86
CA GLU A 43 -5.76 -16.16 -17.73
C GLU A 43 -7.22 -15.83 -17.43
N GLU A 44 -8.07 -16.83 -17.17
CA GLU A 44 -9.53 -16.63 -17.07
C GLU A 44 -10.06 -16.65 -15.63
N GLY A 45 -9.26 -17.13 -14.67
CA GLY A 45 -9.67 -17.30 -13.28
C GLY A 45 -10.74 -18.40 -13.10
N CYS A 46 -10.87 -18.91 -11.88
CA CYS A 46 -11.90 -19.90 -11.54
C CYS A 46 -13.26 -19.22 -11.32
N THR A 47 -13.93 -18.78 -12.39
CA THR A 47 -15.32 -18.33 -12.29
C THR A 47 -16.27 -19.52 -12.41
N LYS A 48 -17.00 -19.79 -11.33
CA LYS A 48 -18.06 -20.79 -11.28
C LYS A 48 -19.17 -20.36 -12.25
N LEU A 49 -19.20 -20.92 -13.46
CA LEU A 49 -20.27 -20.68 -14.41
C LEU A 49 -21.53 -21.41 -13.93
N ASP A 50 -22.44 -20.68 -13.29
CA ASP A 50 -23.84 -21.10 -13.13
C ASP A 50 -24.54 -20.92 -14.49
N PRO A 51 -25.00 -21.99 -15.17
CA PRO A 51 -25.56 -21.92 -16.51
C PRO A 51 -26.96 -21.29 -16.57
N THR A 52 -27.45 -20.62 -15.52
CA THR A 52 -28.79 -20.01 -15.50
C THR A 52 -28.85 -18.49 -15.37
N SER A 53 -27.73 -17.76 -15.35
CA SER A 53 -27.74 -16.29 -15.20
C SER A 53 -27.45 -15.54 -16.51
N ASN A 54 -28.50 -14.85 -16.99
CA ASN A 54 -28.53 -13.91 -18.12
C ASN A 54 -27.53 -12.74 -17.92
N PRO A 55 -26.82 -12.23 -18.95
CA PRO A 55 -25.71 -11.30 -18.77
C PRO A 55 -26.21 -9.85 -18.71
N THR A 56 -26.79 -9.47 -17.59
CA THR A 56 -27.05 -8.05 -17.28
C THR A 56 -26.98 -7.84 -15.78
N THR A 57 -25.77 -7.80 -15.24
CA THR A 57 -25.35 -6.95 -14.11
C THR A 57 -23.88 -7.23 -13.82
N SER A 58 -23.02 -6.23 -13.95
CA SER A 58 -21.62 -6.27 -13.50
C SER A 58 -21.57 -6.47 -11.98
N SER A 59 -21.44 -7.72 -11.52
CA SER A 59 -21.12 -8.01 -10.13
C SER A 59 -19.60 -8.08 -9.97
N ILE A 60 -19.03 -6.96 -9.52
CA ILE A 60 -17.65 -6.88 -9.04
C ILE A 60 -17.50 -7.87 -7.88
N PHE A 61 -16.64 -8.87 -8.10
CA PHE A 61 -15.91 -9.70 -7.15
C PHE A 61 -16.39 -9.63 -5.68
N SER A 62 -17.33 -10.52 -5.31
CA SER A 62 -17.55 -10.85 -3.89
C SER A 62 -16.32 -11.59 -3.37
N GLY A 63 -15.50 -10.88 -2.60
CA GLY A 63 -14.32 -11.41 -1.91
C GLY A 63 -14.69 -12.57 -1.01
N ARG A 64 -14.30 -13.78 -1.43
CA ARG A 64 -14.41 -15.00 -0.66
C ARG A 64 -13.34 -14.98 0.43
N SER A 65 -13.79 -14.65 1.64
CA SER A 65 -13.08 -14.85 2.90
C SER A 65 -12.66 -16.32 3.03
N ALA A 66 -11.35 -16.57 3.05
CA ALA A 66 -10.77 -17.86 3.39
C ALA A 66 -10.12 -17.75 4.78
N THR A 67 -10.87 -18.19 5.78
CA THR A 67 -10.39 -18.41 7.15
C THR A 67 -9.63 -19.73 7.21
N SER A 68 -8.35 -19.71 7.60
CA SER A 68 -7.73 -20.81 8.35
C SER A 68 -6.75 -20.21 9.36
N SER A 69 -7.11 -20.34 10.63
CA SER A 69 -6.68 -19.57 11.79
C SER A 69 -5.40 -20.07 12.48
N THR A 70 -4.55 -19.12 12.91
CA THR A 70 -4.03 -18.98 14.30
C THR A 70 -3.58 -17.52 14.54
N PRO A 71 -3.58 -16.99 15.78
CA PRO A 71 -4.42 -15.85 16.15
C PRO A 71 -3.62 -14.55 16.35
N GLY A 72 -4.09 -13.48 15.70
CA GLY A 72 -3.91 -12.09 16.11
C GLY A 72 -5.26 -11.39 15.94
N THR A 73 -5.75 -10.73 16.99
CA THR A 73 -7.14 -10.31 17.20
C THR A 73 -7.60 -9.13 16.31
N GLY A 74 -7.58 -9.29 14.99
CA GLY A 74 -8.25 -8.38 14.06
C GLY A 74 -9.69 -8.82 13.81
N THR A 75 -10.65 -8.30 14.55
CA THR A 75 -12.08 -8.50 14.29
C THR A 75 -12.43 -7.91 12.91
N PRO A 76 -13.09 -8.65 12.01
CA PRO A 76 -13.67 -8.07 10.80
C PRO A 76 -14.82 -7.13 11.19
N GLY A 77 -14.52 -5.84 11.33
CA GLY A 77 -15.52 -4.83 11.66
C GLY A 77 -16.37 -4.48 10.44
N THR A 78 -17.57 -5.05 10.34
CA THR A 78 -18.62 -4.52 9.47
C THR A 78 -19.29 -3.33 10.16
N ALA A 79 -18.75 -2.12 9.96
CA ALA A 79 -19.44 -0.84 10.13
C ALA A 79 -18.59 0.29 9.49
N ALA A 80 -19.00 0.80 8.32
CA ALA A 80 -18.44 2.02 7.70
C ALA A 80 -16.90 2.17 7.64
N GLY A 81 -16.15 1.06 7.62
CA GLY A 81 -14.70 1.05 7.92
C GLY A 81 -13.79 0.82 6.72
N GLY A 82 -12.56 1.33 6.80
CA GLY A 82 -11.55 1.26 5.74
C GLY A 82 -11.04 -0.14 5.40
N LEU A 83 -10.21 -0.23 4.35
CA LEU A 83 -9.64 -1.46 3.80
C LEU A 83 -8.33 -1.83 4.51
N ASN A 84 -8.21 -3.06 4.99
CA ASN A 84 -6.96 -3.62 5.53
C ASN A 84 -6.44 -4.74 4.63
N VAL A 85 -5.23 -4.57 4.10
CA VAL A 85 -4.48 -5.59 3.35
C VAL A 85 -3.20 -5.87 4.12
N GLY A 86 -3.06 -7.08 4.66
CA GLY A 86 -1.97 -7.40 5.58
C GLY A 86 -1.38 -8.79 5.35
N VAL A 87 -0.06 -8.89 5.27
CA VAL A 87 0.67 -10.16 5.40
C VAL A 87 1.26 -10.26 6.80
N ALA A 88 1.13 -11.42 7.45
CA ALA A 88 1.64 -11.67 8.81
C ALA A 88 1.14 -10.69 9.88
N GLY A 89 -0.14 -10.30 9.83
CA GLY A 89 -0.71 -9.29 10.74
C GLY A 89 -0.30 -7.86 10.39
N GLY A 90 0.08 -7.63 9.12
CA GLY A 90 0.47 -6.35 8.52
C GLY A 90 -0.35 -5.13 8.90
N ALA A 91 -1.67 -5.27 8.93
CA ALA A 91 -2.60 -4.15 9.04
C ALA A 91 -3.40 -4.23 10.34
N GLY A 92 -3.36 -3.14 11.10
CA GLY A 92 -4.05 -2.96 12.38
C GLY A 92 -5.26 -2.04 12.28
N ALA A 93 -5.47 -1.24 13.34
CA ALA A 93 -6.66 -0.39 13.52
C ALA A 93 -6.94 0.51 12.30
N ASN A 94 -8.18 0.47 11.82
CA ASN A 94 -8.64 1.22 10.66
C ASN A 94 -10.12 1.57 10.82
N THR A 95 -10.42 2.86 10.87
CA THR A 95 -11.79 3.40 10.88
C THR A 95 -12.14 4.10 9.57
N GLY A 96 -11.19 4.26 8.64
CA GLY A 96 -11.37 4.86 7.32
C GLY A 96 -10.09 4.81 6.47
N GLY A 97 -10.22 4.77 5.14
CA GLY A 97 -9.08 4.73 4.22
C GLY A 97 -8.55 3.33 3.91
N VAL A 98 -7.25 3.20 3.66
CA VAL A 98 -6.57 1.96 3.25
C VAL A 98 -5.31 1.72 4.07
N ASN A 99 -5.12 0.51 4.56
CA ASN A 99 -3.90 0.04 5.21
C ASN A 99 -3.31 -1.11 4.39
N VAL A 100 -2.03 -1.02 4.04
CA VAL A 100 -1.27 -2.06 3.34
C VAL A 100 -0.01 -2.37 4.13
N GLY A 101 0.05 -3.54 4.78
CA GLY A 101 1.15 -3.90 5.66
C GLY A 101 1.75 -5.26 5.35
N VAL A 102 3.06 -5.37 5.45
CA VAL A 102 3.77 -6.67 5.53
C VAL A 102 4.46 -6.70 6.88
N GLY A 103 4.39 -7.80 7.64
CA GLY A 103 5.04 -7.88 8.96
C GLY A 103 4.13 -7.45 10.11
N SER A 104 4.38 -7.96 11.32
CA SER A 104 3.45 -7.78 12.44
C SER A 104 3.21 -6.30 12.75
N SER A 105 1.94 -5.87 12.73
CA SER A 105 1.52 -4.51 13.06
C SER A 105 2.26 -3.42 12.26
N ALA A 106 2.59 -3.70 11.00
CA ALA A 106 3.36 -2.78 10.18
C ALA A 106 2.66 -1.44 9.92
N VAL A 107 1.33 -1.48 9.81
CA VAL A 107 0.51 -0.28 9.68
C VAL A 107 -0.65 -0.26 10.66
N SER A 108 -0.99 0.91 11.20
CA SER A 108 -2.09 1.04 12.17
C SER A 108 -2.63 2.47 12.27
N THR A 109 -3.72 2.64 13.03
CA THR A 109 -4.32 3.93 13.39
C THR A 109 -4.60 4.80 12.16
N ASN A 110 -5.47 4.30 11.28
CA ASN A 110 -5.91 5.02 10.08
C ASN A 110 -7.39 5.38 10.19
N SER A 111 -7.74 6.65 10.04
CA SER A 111 -9.11 7.14 9.92
C SER A 111 -9.41 7.79 8.57
N GLY A 112 -8.41 7.91 7.68
CA GLY A 112 -8.54 8.49 6.34
C GLY A 112 -7.23 8.42 5.55
N GLY A 113 -7.33 8.28 4.23
CA GLY A 113 -6.14 8.20 3.36
C GLY A 113 -5.54 6.80 3.25
N VAL A 114 -4.21 6.69 3.16
CA VAL A 114 -3.48 5.43 2.95
C VAL A 114 -2.29 5.29 3.90
N ASN A 115 -2.16 4.16 4.58
CA ASN A 115 -0.94 3.74 5.25
C ASN A 115 -0.34 2.53 4.54
N ALA A 116 0.95 2.58 4.21
CA ALA A 116 1.69 1.50 3.59
C ALA A 116 3.01 1.25 4.34
N GLY A 117 3.32 0.01 4.73
CA GLY A 117 4.59 -0.26 5.38
C GLY A 117 4.99 -1.73 5.58
N ILE A 118 6.25 -1.95 5.97
CA ILE A 118 6.87 -3.29 6.02
C ILE A 118 7.44 -3.68 7.39
N ALA A 119 8.03 -2.75 8.15
CA ALA A 119 8.42 -3.05 9.53
C ALA A 119 7.25 -2.78 10.48
N SER A 120 7.26 -3.40 11.66
CA SER A 120 6.31 -3.09 12.73
C SER A 120 6.25 -1.58 12.99
N GLY A 121 5.06 -1.00 12.96
CA GLY A 121 4.84 0.43 13.17
C GLY A 121 5.41 1.34 12.09
N ALA A 122 5.68 0.84 10.87
CA ALA A 122 6.31 1.63 9.83
C ALA A 122 5.45 2.79 9.30
N ALA A 123 4.13 2.61 9.22
CA ALA A 123 3.21 3.68 8.89
C ALA A 123 2.05 3.77 9.89
N SER A 124 1.82 4.92 10.52
CA SER A 124 0.75 5.04 11.52
C SER A 124 0.15 6.44 11.64
N SER A 125 -0.96 6.54 12.38
CA SER A 125 -1.59 7.81 12.78
C SER A 125 -1.92 8.71 11.59
N ASN A 126 -2.76 8.20 10.69
CA ASN A 126 -3.17 8.91 9.48
C ASN A 126 -4.65 9.25 9.55
N THR A 127 -4.96 10.53 9.34
CA THR A 127 -6.33 11.04 9.25
C THR A 127 -6.67 11.56 7.85
N GLY A 128 -5.68 11.66 6.96
CA GLY A 128 -5.82 12.07 5.57
C GLY A 128 -4.46 12.09 4.84
N GLY A 129 -4.46 11.83 3.53
CA GLY A 129 -3.23 11.75 2.75
C GLY A 129 -2.61 10.34 2.72
N ILE A 130 -1.28 10.25 2.67
CA ILE A 130 -0.54 8.99 2.51
C ILE A 130 0.65 8.94 3.48
N ASN A 131 0.80 7.82 4.21
CA ASN A 131 2.02 7.46 4.95
C ASN A 131 2.62 6.20 4.34
N ALA A 132 3.86 6.27 3.87
CA ALA A 132 4.61 5.15 3.31
C ALA A 132 5.94 4.98 4.06
N GLY A 133 6.10 3.90 4.81
CA GLY A 133 7.26 3.69 5.68
C GLY A 133 7.88 2.31 5.52
N LEU A 134 9.21 2.22 5.51
CA LEU A 134 9.91 0.93 5.49
C LEU A 134 10.26 0.41 6.90
N SER A 135 10.81 1.28 7.75
CA SER A 135 11.31 0.97 9.09
C SER A 135 10.31 1.36 10.17
N SER A 136 10.49 0.88 11.41
CA SER A 136 9.62 1.24 12.54
C SER A 136 9.55 2.75 12.72
N GLY A 137 8.34 3.31 12.77
CA GLY A 137 8.10 4.75 12.94
C GLY A 137 8.54 5.60 11.75
N ALA A 138 8.72 5.03 10.57
CA ALA A 138 9.28 5.76 9.43
C ALA A 138 8.36 6.83 8.86
N ALA A 139 7.04 6.57 8.81
CA ALA A 139 6.05 7.53 8.34
C ALA A 139 4.92 7.63 9.37
N SER A 140 4.72 8.78 10.00
CA SER A 140 3.66 8.91 11.03
C SER A 140 3.01 10.28 11.07
N SER A 141 1.91 10.37 11.81
CA SER A 141 1.23 11.64 12.17
C SER A 141 0.94 12.52 10.96
N ASN A 142 0.04 12.04 10.09
CA ASN A 142 -0.35 12.74 8.87
C ASN A 142 -1.83 13.09 8.89
N SER A 143 -2.14 14.34 8.59
CA SER A 143 -3.51 14.82 8.43
C SER A 143 -3.86 15.23 7.01
N SER A 144 -2.87 15.57 6.19
CA SER A 144 -3.03 15.74 4.75
C SER A 144 -1.67 15.73 4.04
N GLY A 145 -1.66 15.40 2.75
CA GLY A 145 -0.42 15.33 1.97
C GLY A 145 0.24 13.94 1.99
N LEU A 146 1.56 13.90 1.96
CA LEU A 146 2.35 12.67 1.79
C LEU A 146 3.56 12.62 2.74
N ASN A 147 3.70 11.52 3.49
CA ASN A 147 4.91 11.17 4.25
C ASN A 147 5.53 9.91 3.66
N VAL A 148 6.79 9.97 3.26
CA VAL A 148 7.58 8.84 2.78
C VAL A 148 8.86 8.75 3.60
N GLY A 149 9.02 7.67 4.36
CA GLY A 149 10.14 7.52 5.27
C GLY A 149 10.89 6.20 5.10
N LEU A 150 12.21 6.29 5.05
CA LEU A 150 13.11 5.14 5.11
C LEU A 150 14.06 5.25 6.31
N GLY A 151 13.61 4.78 7.48
CA GLY A 151 14.36 4.81 8.73
C GLY A 151 13.50 5.35 9.87
N SER A 152 13.96 5.29 11.12
CA SER A 152 13.09 5.59 12.28
C SER A 152 12.85 7.09 12.41
N GLY A 153 11.59 7.53 12.42
CA GLY A 153 11.25 8.95 12.54
C GLY A 153 11.50 9.78 11.28
N ALA A 154 11.79 9.13 10.15
CA ALA A 154 12.21 9.79 8.91
C ALA A 154 11.19 10.84 8.41
N ALA A 155 9.90 10.51 8.36
CA ALA A 155 8.86 11.42 7.91
C ALA A 155 7.70 11.46 8.92
N GLY A 156 7.44 12.63 9.47
CA GLY A 156 6.46 12.81 10.54
C GLY A 156 5.74 14.14 10.47
N GLU A 157 4.66 14.25 11.23
CA GLU A 157 4.02 15.52 11.61
C GLU A 157 3.66 16.39 10.40
N ASN A 158 2.90 15.81 9.47
CA ASN A 158 2.50 16.47 8.25
C ASN A 158 1.03 16.90 8.29
N THR A 159 0.81 18.19 8.03
CA THR A 159 -0.50 18.80 7.91
C THR A 159 -0.83 19.26 6.50
N GLY A 160 0.16 19.24 5.59
CA GLY A 160 0.02 19.49 4.17
C GLY A 160 1.35 19.46 3.42
N GLY A 161 1.31 19.18 2.12
CA GLY A 161 2.53 19.05 1.29
C GLY A 161 3.14 17.65 1.31
N ILE A 162 4.47 17.57 1.17
CA ILE A 162 5.24 16.33 1.03
C ILE A 162 6.42 16.32 1.99
N ASN A 163 6.59 15.20 2.69
CA ASN A 163 7.70 14.86 3.56
C ASN A 163 8.36 13.60 3.05
N ALA A 164 9.64 13.65 2.70
CA ALA A 164 10.38 12.52 2.15
C ALA A 164 11.79 12.41 2.73
N ASP A 165 12.05 11.47 3.63
CA ASP A 165 13.37 11.33 4.25
C ASP A 165 13.88 9.88 4.25
N ILE A 166 15.20 9.76 4.27
CA ILE A 166 15.94 8.51 4.42
C ILE A 166 16.94 8.68 5.56
N GLY A 167 16.67 8.04 6.70
CA GLY A 167 17.52 8.12 7.87
C GLY A 167 16.71 8.24 9.17
N GLY A 168 17.11 9.17 10.01
CA GLY A 168 16.38 9.53 11.23
C GLY A 168 15.43 10.70 10.99
N GLU A 169 14.89 11.23 12.08
CA GLU A 169 14.26 12.55 12.11
C GLU A 169 15.24 13.59 11.53
N GLY A 170 14.75 14.45 10.64
CA GLY A 170 15.57 15.36 9.84
C GLY A 170 14.70 16.29 9.00
N ALA A 171 15.26 16.77 7.88
CA ALA A 171 14.60 17.75 7.03
C ALA A 171 13.25 17.32 6.46
N GLY A 172 12.92 16.02 6.42
CA GLY A 172 11.64 15.51 5.94
C GLY A 172 10.51 15.43 6.96
N SER A 173 10.47 16.25 8.02
CA SER A 173 9.39 16.29 9.01
C SER A 173 8.72 17.68 9.10
N ASN A 174 7.66 17.80 9.92
CA ASN A 174 7.06 19.07 10.35
C ASN A 174 6.63 19.99 9.22
N ASN A 175 5.79 19.48 8.30
CA ASN A 175 5.39 20.23 7.11
C ASN A 175 3.90 20.59 7.14
N SER A 176 3.59 21.81 6.71
CA SER A 176 2.22 22.29 6.54
C SER A 176 1.88 22.64 5.10
N GLU A 177 2.89 22.91 4.26
CA GLU A 177 2.75 23.16 2.84
C GLU A 177 4.08 23.03 2.10
N GLY A 178 4.04 22.67 0.81
CA GLY A 178 5.26 22.54 0.01
C GLY A 178 5.92 21.17 0.11
N ILE A 179 7.25 21.10 0.05
CA ILE A 179 8.03 19.87 -0.06
C ILE A 179 9.26 19.95 0.83
N ASN A 180 9.40 18.97 1.71
CA ASN A 180 10.52 18.75 2.61
C ASN A 180 11.16 17.41 2.26
N ALA A 181 12.46 17.41 1.94
CA ALA A 181 13.19 16.20 1.60
C ALA A 181 14.56 16.14 2.27
N GLY A 182 14.93 14.96 2.76
CA GLY A 182 16.14 14.76 3.54
C GLY A 182 16.86 13.43 3.29
N VAL A 183 18.12 13.39 3.70
CA VAL A 183 18.91 12.17 3.83
C VAL A 183 19.87 12.30 5.01
N GLY A 184 19.83 11.35 5.94
CA GLY A 184 20.81 11.26 7.04
C GLY A 184 20.30 11.73 8.41
N GLY A 185 19.04 12.15 8.52
CA GLY A 185 18.46 12.66 9.77
C GLY A 185 19.02 14.03 10.18
N GLU A 186 19.06 14.31 11.50
CA GLU A 186 19.43 15.61 12.09
C GLU A 186 20.77 16.19 11.61
N GLY A 187 21.75 15.34 11.29
CA GLY A 187 23.06 15.75 10.76
C GLY A 187 23.21 15.56 9.25
N GLY A 188 22.09 15.40 8.55
CA GLY A 188 22.00 14.96 7.16
C GLY A 188 22.12 16.07 6.13
N ILE A 189 21.50 15.87 4.97
CA ILE A 189 21.31 16.88 3.94
C ILE A 189 19.81 17.07 3.79
N GLY A 190 19.35 18.31 3.88
CA GLY A 190 17.96 18.71 3.75
C GLY A 190 17.73 19.69 2.61
N ALA A 191 16.51 19.70 2.10
CA ALA A 191 16.00 20.76 1.26
C ALA A 191 14.50 20.95 1.52
N SER A 192 14.07 22.21 1.55
CA SER A 192 12.67 22.59 1.63
C SER A 192 12.29 23.57 0.53
N VAL A 193 11.04 23.49 0.09
CA VAL A 193 10.38 24.53 -0.69
C VAL A 193 8.95 24.69 -0.22
N ASP A 194 8.59 25.90 0.16
CA ASP A 194 7.28 26.26 0.69
C ASP A 194 6.93 27.71 0.29
N SER A 195 5.91 28.29 0.94
CA SER A 195 5.53 29.68 0.70
C SER A 195 6.55 30.70 1.21
N ASP A 196 7.36 30.30 2.19
CA ASP A 196 8.35 31.16 2.84
C ASP A 196 9.66 31.19 2.06
N GLY A 197 9.95 30.15 1.27
CA GLY A 197 11.06 30.18 0.32
C GLY A 197 11.55 28.82 -0.15
N ILE A 198 12.84 28.80 -0.51
CA ILE A 198 13.59 27.59 -0.84
C ILE A 198 14.82 27.56 0.05
N SER A 199 15.07 26.43 0.71
CA SER A 199 16.26 26.23 1.53
C SER A 199 16.94 24.89 1.27
N ALA A 200 18.22 24.81 1.60
CA ALA A 200 18.98 23.58 1.63
C ALA A 200 20.03 23.62 2.75
N ASP A 201 20.21 22.49 3.43
CA ASP A 201 21.09 22.35 4.58
C ASP A 201 21.97 21.10 4.48
N VAL A 202 23.12 21.17 5.16
CA VAL A 202 24.05 20.05 5.39
C VAL A 202 24.42 20.08 6.87
N GLY A 203 23.78 19.21 7.65
CA GLY A 203 23.76 19.25 9.10
C GLY A 203 23.22 20.59 9.56
N ASP A 204 24.02 21.30 10.35
CA ASP A 204 23.62 22.62 10.82
C ASP A 204 23.81 23.71 9.76
N VAL A 205 24.51 23.48 8.64
CA VAL A 205 24.87 24.58 7.71
C VAL A 205 23.84 24.70 6.59
N GLY A 206 23.07 25.78 6.58
CA GLY A 206 22.03 26.06 5.59
C GLY A 206 22.26 27.30 4.72
N VAL A 207 21.63 27.28 3.55
CA VAL A 207 21.39 28.43 2.67
C VAL A 207 19.92 28.51 2.32
N GLY A 208 19.35 29.71 2.30
CA GLY A 208 17.93 29.91 2.02
C GLY A 208 17.66 31.18 1.24
N LEU A 209 16.67 31.14 0.37
CA LEU A 209 16.09 32.32 -0.26
C LEU A 209 14.64 32.42 0.19
N GLY A 210 14.35 33.40 1.05
CA GLY A 210 12.99 33.67 1.51
C GLY A 210 12.46 35.03 1.06
N SER A 211 11.29 35.38 1.57
CA SER A 211 10.64 36.68 1.36
C SER A 211 11.52 37.87 1.78
N ASP A 212 12.37 37.67 2.79
CA ASP A 212 13.33 38.67 3.30
C ASP A 212 14.69 38.65 2.58
N GLY A 213 14.88 37.76 1.60
CA GLY A 213 16.09 37.65 0.78
C GLY A 213 16.95 36.41 1.09
N LEU A 214 18.24 36.50 0.75
CA LEU A 214 19.21 35.40 0.87
C LEU A 214 19.76 35.33 2.30
N SER A 215 19.68 34.16 2.93
CA SER A 215 20.27 33.83 4.22
C SER A 215 21.28 32.68 4.10
N VAL A 216 22.28 32.69 4.98
CA VAL A 216 23.29 31.63 5.14
C VAL A 216 23.52 31.46 6.64
N GLY A 217 23.28 30.28 7.20
CA GLY A 217 23.38 30.09 8.65
C GLY A 217 23.03 28.71 9.18
N GLY A 218 23.34 28.54 10.47
CA GLY A 218 23.02 27.40 11.33
C GLY A 218 21.53 27.09 11.43
N SER A 219 21.04 25.88 11.14
CA SER A 219 19.67 25.43 11.48
C SER A 219 19.48 25.14 12.99
N GLY A 220 20.52 25.35 13.81
CA GLY A 220 20.57 24.91 15.20
C GLY A 220 20.12 25.90 16.28
N ASP A 221 19.93 27.19 16.01
CA ASP A 221 19.50 28.12 17.06
C ASP A 221 18.69 29.27 16.46
N ASP A 222 17.46 29.40 16.94
CA ASP A 222 16.67 30.62 16.88
C ASP A 222 17.57 31.84 17.09
N GLN A 223 17.43 32.79 16.17
CA GLN A 223 17.87 34.16 16.35
C GLN A 223 17.09 34.78 17.52
N ASN A 224 17.49 34.51 18.76
CA ASN A 224 17.18 35.36 19.90
C ASN A 224 18.22 36.49 20.00
N GLU A 225 18.37 37.26 18.92
CA GLU A 225 18.84 38.64 19.00
C GLU A 225 17.62 39.51 19.35
N GLY A 226 17.05 39.24 20.54
CA GLY A 226 16.13 40.12 21.21
C GLY A 226 16.87 41.40 21.61
N GLY A 227 17.00 42.31 20.66
CA GLY A 227 17.37 43.70 20.89
C GLY A 227 16.38 44.34 21.86
N SER A 228 16.65 44.27 23.16
CA SER A 228 16.02 45.13 24.14
C SER A 228 16.82 46.43 24.20
N SER A 229 16.46 47.37 23.34
CA SER A 229 16.70 48.78 23.59
C SER A 229 15.83 49.25 24.77
N ASN A 230 16.45 49.47 25.92
CA ASN A 230 16.24 50.62 26.80
C ASN A 230 17.34 50.70 27.86
#